data_AF-A0A2W7RSE9-F1
#
_entry.id   AF-A0A2W7RSE9-F1
#
_cell.length_a   1.000
_cell.length_b   1.000
_cell.length_c   1.000
_cell.angle_alpha   90.00
_cell.angle_beta   90.00
_cell.angle_gamma   90.00
#
_symmetry.space_group_name_H-M   'P 1'
#
loop_
_entity.id
_entity.type
_entity.pdbx_description
1 polymer ?
#
loop_
_entity_poly.entity_id
_entity_poly.type
_entity_poly.pdbx_seq_one_letter_code
_entity_poly.pdbx_strand_id
1 'polypeptide(L)'
;MSIRLFKISFIIMIVFIILNIGIFLYYFHDQVVSRNISDWANFSSYISGTTSVIISIMTLLVTICIAKALSNLDEKRHIANIEYEKKRFTRDLREKKYAEVSENLNSFWLAIRNKNGGADELYIIRTRFFLFAKYKDHLFPNLNRNDLKPIDDILVEILEKMDKNLGTDNPENLGLVEKFQKEVNSFHKIMQEYITTQ
;
A
#
# COMPACT_ATOMS: atom_id res chain seq x y z
N MET A 1 -12.90 -14.06 16.91
CA MET A 1 -14.02 -14.53 17.76
C MET A 1 -13.55 -14.47 19.20
N SER A 2 -14.28 -13.78 20.09
CA SER A 2 -13.98 -13.84 21.51
C SER A 2 -14.02 -15.31 21.95
N ILE A 3 -12.98 -15.78 22.66
CA ILE A 3 -12.90 -17.11 23.27
C ILE A 3 -14.21 -17.51 23.97
N ARG A 4 -14.99 -16.51 24.42
CA ARG A 4 -16.32 -16.70 25.02
C ARG A 4 -17.35 -17.33 24.09
N LEU A 5 -17.44 -16.91 22.82
CA LEU A 5 -18.42 -17.47 21.88
C LEU A 5 -18.11 -18.93 21.55
N PHE A 6 -16.83 -19.31 21.48
CA PHE A 6 -16.43 -20.69 21.20
C PHE A 6 -16.74 -21.58 22.39
N LYS A 7 -16.44 -21.10 23.60
CA LYS A 7 -16.82 -21.76 24.86
C LYS A 7 -18.34 -21.96 24.96
N ILE A 8 -19.15 -20.95 24.62
CA ILE A 8 -20.62 -21.05 24.63
C ILE A 8 -21.11 -22.12 23.64
N SER A 9 -20.61 -22.10 22.40
CA SER A 9 -20.98 -23.11 21.39
C SER A 9 -20.59 -24.53 21.82
N PHE A 10 -19.43 -24.69 22.44
CA PHE A 10 -18.94 -25.97 22.94
C PHE A 10 -19.75 -26.49 24.13
N ILE A 11 -20.17 -25.60 25.05
CA ILE A 11 -21.06 -25.93 26.16
C ILE A 11 -22.42 -26.39 25.63
N ILE A 12 -23.00 -25.68 24.67
CA ILE A 12 -24.27 -26.06 24.05
C ILE A 12 -24.16 -27.46 23.42
N MET A 13 -23.06 -27.77 22.75
CA MET A 13 -22.81 -29.10 22.17
C MET A 13 -22.79 -30.19 23.25
N ILE A 14 -22.06 -29.99 24.35
CA ILE A 14 -22.01 -30.95 25.46
C ILE A 14 -23.40 -31.17 26.05
N VAL A 15 -24.18 -30.10 26.22
CA VAL A 15 -25.56 -30.18 26.74
C VAL A 15 -26.44 -31.03 25.82
N PHE A 16 -26.36 -30.87 24.49
CA PHE A 16 -27.14 -31.69 23.56
C PHE A 16 -26.76 -33.17 23.59
N ILE A 17 -25.46 -33.48 23.74
CA ILE A 17 -24.99 -34.86 23.85
C ILE A 17 -25.51 -35.49 25.16
N ILE A 18 -25.33 -34.79 26.28
CA ILE A 18 -25.81 -35.26 27.59
C ILE A 18 -27.34 -35.41 27.60
N LEU A 19 -28.07 -34.49 26.99
CA LEU A 19 -29.54 -34.56 26.89
C LEU A 19 -29.98 -35.80 26.10
N ASN A 20 -29.33 -36.10 24.97
CA ASN A 20 -29.64 -37.30 24.19
C ASN A 20 -29.34 -38.58 24.97
N ILE A 21 -28.21 -38.64 25.66
CA ILE A 21 -27.85 -39.77 26.53
C ILE A 21 -28.84 -39.88 27.69
N GLY A 22 -29.26 -38.76 28.29
CA GLY A 22 -30.23 -38.71 29.40
C GLY A 22 -31.61 -39.17 28.97
N ILE A 23 -32.10 -38.74 27.81
CA ILE A 23 -33.36 -39.20 27.21
C ILE A 23 -33.28 -40.70 26.93
N PHE A 24 -32.14 -41.17 26.39
CA PHE A 24 -31.91 -42.59 26.15
C PHE A 24 -31.98 -43.40 27.46
N LEU A 25 -31.22 -43.00 28.49
CA LEU A 25 -31.25 -43.68 29.78
C LEU A 25 -32.66 -43.65 30.39
N TYR A 26 -33.38 -42.54 30.29
CA TYR A 26 -34.75 -42.43 30.79
C TYR A 26 -35.72 -43.42 30.12
N TYR A 27 -35.71 -43.50 28.78
CA TYR A 27 -36.63 -44.39 28.05
C TYR A 27 -36.26 -45.87 28.14
N PHE A 28 -34.99 -46.20 28.36
CA PHE A 28 -34.49 -47.58 28.28
C PHE A 28 -33.97 -48.15 29.62
N HIS A 29 -34.08 -47.42 30.74
CA HIS A 29 -33.52 -47.87 32.04
C HIS A 29 -34.04 -49.23 32.52
N ASP A 30 -35.31 -49.54 32.26
CA ASP A 30 -35.96 -50.77 32.71
C ASP A 30 -35.97 -51.91 31.67
N GLN A 31 -35.32 -51.72 30.51
CA GLN A 31 -35.29 -52.74 29.47
C GLN A 31 -34.09 -53.69 29.65
N VAL A 32 -34.37 -54.99 29.82
CA VAL A 32 -33.35 -56.05 29.76
C VAL A 32 -32.73 -56.04 28.36
N VAL A 33 -31.41 -56.21 28.26
CA VAL A 33 -30.68 -56.27 26.98
C VAL A 33 -31.43 -57.18 25.99
N SER A 34 -32.04 -56.57 24.97
CA SER A 34 -32.92 -57.32 24.05
C SER A 34 -32.11 -58.32 23.25
N ARG A 35 -32.62 -59.55 23.17
CA ARG A 35 -32.09 -60.62 22.30
C ARG A 35 -32.64 -60.52 20.88
N ASN A 36 -33.59 -59.61 20.64
CA ASN A 36 -34.21 -59.43 19.33
C ASN A 36 -33.40 -58.45 18.48
N ILE A 37 -32.97 -58.89 17.31
CA ILE A 37 -32.18 -58.09 16.36
C ILE A 37 -32.94 -56.82 15.89
N SER A 38 -34.28 -56.87 15.86
CA SER A 38 -35.11 -55.75 15.42
C SER A 38 -35.01 -54.55 16.36
N ASP A 39 -34.83 -54.77 17.66
CA ASP A 39 -34.73 -53.70 18.65
C ASP A 39 -33.39 -52.97 18.51
N TRP A 40 -32.32 -53.72 18.19
CA TRP A 40 -31.00 -53.16 17.87
C TRP A 40 -31.00 -52.35 16.57
N ALA A 41 -31.75 -52.79 15.56
CA ALA A 41 -31.91 -52.05 14.31
C ALA A 41 -32.64 -50.71 14.53
N ASN A 42 -33.70 -50.71 15.36
CA ASN A 42 -34.41 -49.49 15.74
C ASN A 42 -33.54 -48.53 16.57
N PHE A 43 -32.76 -49.08 17.51
CA PHE A 43 -31.80 -48.30 18.29
C PHE A 43 -30.72 -47.64 17.42
N SER A 44 -30.11 -48.41 16.51
CA SER A 44 -29.13 -47.90 15.56
C SER A 44 -29.72 -46.78 14.68
N SER A 45 -30.97 -46.95 14.24
CA SER A 45 -31.68 -45.95 13.45
C SER A 45 -31.91 -44.64 14.23
N TYR A 46 -32.31 -44.73 15.51
CA TYR A 46 -32.47 -43.56 16.37
C TYR A 46 -31.14 -42.83 16.60
N ILE A 47 -30.08 -43.55 16.96
CA ILE A 47 -28.75 -42.97 17.18
C ILE A 47 -28.22 -42.33 15.90
N SER A 48 -28.38 -43.00 14.76
CA SER A 48 -27.95 -42.47 13.46
C SER A 48 -28.70 -41.18 13.11
N GLY A 49 -30.03 -41.16 13.30
CA GLY A 49 -30.86 -39.99 13.05
C GLY A 49 -30.47 -38.78 13.91
N THR A 50 -30.35 -38.96 15.23
CA THR A 50 -29.99 -37.86 16.14
C THR A 50 -28.55 -37.40 15.94
N THR A 51 -27.61 -38.32 15.77
CA THR A 51 -26.19 -38.02 15.54
C THR A 51 -25.99 -37.28 14.22
N SER A 52 -26.68 -37.67 13.15
CA SER A 52 -26.61 -37.01 11.85
C SER A 52 -27.07 -35.55 11.90
N VAL A 53 -28.16 -35.27 12.62
CA VAL A 53 -28.64 -33.90 12.83
C VAL A 53 -27.63 -33.06 13.62
N ILE A 54 -27.06 -33.63 14.69
CA ILE A 54 -26.03 -32.96 15.50
C ILE A 54 -24.79 -32.66 14.64
N ILE A 55 -24.29 -33.64 13.88
CA ILE A 55 -23.14 -33.46 12.99
C ILE A 55 -23.43 -32.36 11.96
N SER A 56 -24.61 -32.35 11.35
CA SER A 56 -25.00 -31.34 10.36
C SER A 56 -24.97 -29.92 10.93
N ILE A 57 -25.48 -29.74 12.16
CA ILE A 57 -25.43 -28.46 12.87
C ILE A 57 -23.98 -28.08 13.19
N MET A 58 -23.14 -29.04 13.60
CA MET A 58 -21.72 -28.78 13.86
C MET A 58 -20.97 -28.35 12.60
N THR A 59 -21.20 -29.03 11.48
CA THR A 59 -20.61 -28.67 10.19
C THR A 59 -21.00 -27.26 9.78
N LEU A 60 -22.28 -26.88 9.94
CA LEU A 60 -22.73 -25.52 9.67
C LEU A 60 -21.99 -24.49 10.54
N LEU A 61 -21.89 -24.73 11.85
CA LEU A 61 -21.19 -23.84 12.78
C LEU A 61 -19.71 -23.68 12.43
N VAL A 62 -19.04 -24.78 12.08
CA VAL A 62 -17.65 -24.77 11.63
C VAL A 62 -17.50 -23.97 10.34
N THR A 63 -18.37 -24.19 9.35
CA THR A 63 -18.35 -23.44 8.09
C THR A 63 -18.56 -21.94 8.32
N ILE A 64 -19.50 -21.55 9.19
CA ILE A 64 -19.70 -20.14 9.57
C ILE A 64 -18.43 -19.56 10.22
N CYS A 65 -17.75 -20.33 11.07
CA CYS A 65 -16.51 -19.90 11.71
C CYS A 65 -15.38 -19.70 10.69
N ILE A 66 -15.22 -20.63 9.74
CA ILE A 66 -14.23 -20.54 8.68
C ILE A 66 -14.53 -19.32 7.79
N ALA A 67 -15.78 -19.14 7.37
CA ALA A 67 -16.20 -18.01 6.55
C ALA A 67 -15.91 -16.66 7.25
N LYS A 68 -16.21 -16.54 8.55
CA LYS A 68 -15.88 -15.33 9.32
C LYS A 68 -14.38 -15.11 9.48
N ALA A 69 -13.61 -16.17 9.71
CA ALA A 69 -12.15 -16.06 9.82
C ALA A 69 -11.54 -15.59 8.49
N LEU A 70 -12.01 -16.15 7.37
CA LEU A 70 -11.58 -15.78 6.02
C LEU A 70 -11.94 -14.33 5.69
N SER A 71 -13.18 -13.92 5.95
CA SER A 71 -13.63 -12.53 5.74
C SER A 71 -12.77 -11.51 6.48
N ASN A 72 -12.39 -11.79 7.73
CA ASN A 72 -11.52 -10.90 8.51
C ASN A 72 -10.08 -10.85 7.95
N LEU A 73 -9.58 -11.95 7.41
CA LEU A 73 -8.27 -11.99 6.76
C LEU A 73 -8.28 -11.21 5.45
N ASP A 74 -9.34 -11.35 4.66
CA ASP A 74 -9.52 -10.64 3.40
C ASP A 74 -9.68 -9.14 3.62
N GLU A 75 -10.42 -8.71 4.65
CA GLU A 75 -10.53 -7.29 5.01
C GLU A 75 -9.17 -6.69 5.37
N LYS A 76 -8.37 -7.39 6.20
CA LYS A 76 -7.00 -6.96 6.53
C LYS A 76 -6.10 -6.87 5.30
N ARG A 77 -6.18 -7.86 4.41
CA ARG A 77 -5.43 -7.87 3.15
C ARG A 77 -5.87 -6.73 2.24
N HIS A 78 -7.17 -6.45 2.16
CA HIS A 78 -7.72 -5.39 1.34
C HIS A 78 -7.25 -4.01 1.83
N ILE A 79 -7.27 -3.76 3.14
CA ILE A 79 -6.75 -2.51 3.72
C ILE A 79 -5.25 -2.36 3.43
N ALA A 80 -4.46 -3.43 3.64
CA ALA A 80 -3.04 -3.41 3.35
C ALA A 80 -2.73 -3.16 1.86
N ASN A 81 -3.53 -3.75 0.96
CA ASN A 81 -3.41 -3.54 -0.48
C ASN A 81 -3.74 -2.09 -0.86
N ILE A 82 -4.81 -1.51 -0.32
CA ILE A 82 -5.14 -0.08 -0.56
C ILE A 82 -4.00 0.83 -0.11
N GLU A 83 -3.43 0.58 1.08
CA GLU A 83 -2.32 1.38 1.59
C GLU A 83 -1.09 1.26 0.68
N TYR A 84 -0.78 0.04 0.24
CA TYR A 84 0.30 -0.21 -0.71
C TYR A 84 0.06 0.47 -2.05
N GLU A 85 -1.14 0.38 -2.62
CA GLU A 85 -1.51 1.05 -3.87
C GLU A 85 -1.42 2.56 -3.76
N LYS A 86 -1.90 3.15 -2.66
CA LYS A 86 -1.77 4.59 -2.39
C LYS A 86 -0.31 5.01 -2.32
N LYS A 87 0.53 4.23 -1.63
CA LYS A 87 1.97 4.48 -1.54
C LYS A 87 2.63 4.42 -2.91
N ARG A 88 2.36 3.36 -3.68
CA ARG A 88 2.86 3.19 -5.05
C ARG A 88 2.43 4.35 -5.95
N PHE A 89 1.16 4.69 -5.94
CA PHE A 89 0.63 5.80 -6.74
C PHE A 89 1.31 7.13 -6.41
N THR A 90 1.51 7.42 -5.11
CA THR A 90 2.21 8.63 -4.67
C THR A 90 3.66 8.64 -5.15
N ARG A 91 4.37 7.51 -5.05
CA ARG A 91 5.73 7.37 -5.56
C ARG A 91 5.77 7.58 -7.08
N ASP A 92 4.86 6.95 -7.83
CA ASP A 92 4.81 7.06 -9.29
C ASP A 92 4.53 8.53 -9.72
N LEU A 93 3.69 9.27 -8.99
CA LEU A 93 3.50 10.71 -9.20
C LEU A 93 4.77 11.53 -8.91
N ARG A 94 5.49 11.22 -7.83
CA ARG A 94 6.77 11.86 -7.49
C ARG A 94 7.82 11.60 -8.56
N GLU A 95 7.98 10.36 -8.99
CA GLU A 95 8.90 9.97 -10.06
C GLU A 95 8.59 10.72 -11.36
N LYS A 96 7.31 10.78 -11.75
CA LYS A 96 6.88 11.52 -12.94
C LYS A 96 7.22 13.01 -12.85
N LYS A 97 6.94 13.66 -11.72
CA LYS A 97 7.27 15.08 -11.52
C LYS A 97 8.76 15.35 -11.42
N TYR A 98 9.50 14.46 -10.79
CA TYR A 98 10.96 14.51 -10.78
C TYR A 98 11.53 14.39 -12.20
N ALA A 99 11.07 13.42 -12.99
CA ALA A 99 11.51 13.21 -14.36
C ALA A 99 11.25 14.47 -15.22
N GLU A 100 10.06 15.06 -15.12
CA GLU A 100 9.70 16.30 -15.81
C GLU A 100 10.66 17.45 -15.47
N VAL A 101 10.97 17.66 -14.18
CA VAL A 101 11.89 18.73 -13.76
C VAL A 101 13.34 18.43 -14.18
N SER A 102 13.76 17.18 -14.04
CA SER A 102 15.09 16.71 -14.46
C SER A 102 15.32 16.92 -15.95
N GLU A 103 14.35 16.56 -16.78
CA GLU A 103 14.39 16.75 -18.23
C GLU A 103 14.46 18.24 -18.59
N ASN A 104 13.67 19.09 -17.93
CA ASN A 104 13.74 20.54 -18.11
C ASN A 104 15.16 21.06 -17.77
N LEU A 105 15.74 20.68 -16.62
CA LEU A 105 17.10 21.11 -16.23
C LEU A 105 18.18 20.61 -17.20
N ASN A 106 18.06 19.38 -17.70
CA ASN A 106 18.98 18.84 -18.68
C ASN A 106 18.85 19.55 -20.04
N SER A 107 17.62 19.88 -20.46
CA SER A 107 17.39 20.67 -21.67
C SER A 107 17.99 22.07 -21.56
N PHE A 108 17.93 22.70 -20.38
CA PHE A 108 18.59 23.97 -20.08
C PHE A 108 20.10 23.86 -20.26
N TRP A 109 20.71 22.82 -19.69
CA TRP A 109 22.14 22.56 -19.83
C TRP A 109 22.56 22.36 -21.29
N LEU A 110 21.82 21.56 -22.05
CA LEU A 110 22.08 21.33 -23.48
C LEU A 110 21.95 22.62 -24.30
N ALA A 111 20.94 23.44 -24.01
CA ALA A 111 20.70 24.71 -24.67
C ALA A 111 21.86 25.69 -24.47
N ILE A 112 22.38 25.79 -23.23
CA ILE A 112 23.59 26.60 -22.94
C ILE A 112 24.80 26.04 -23.69
N ARG A 113 25.05 24.73 -23.55
CA ARG A 113 26.26 24.08 -24.08
C ARG A 113 26.35 24.18 -25.61
N ASN A 114 25.22 24.00 -26.29
CA ASN A 114 25.16 23.96 -27.74
C ASN A 114 24.95 25.35 -28.38
N LYS A 115 24.82 26.43 -27.58
CA LYS A 115 24.47 27.78 -28.05
C LYS A 115 23.18 27.85 -28.88
N ASN A 116 22.28 26.88 -28.67
CA ASN A 116 21.09 26.69 -29.51
C ASN A 116 19.79 27.10 -28.82
N GLY A 117 19.84 27.54 -27.55
CA GLY A 117 18.66 28.00 -26.82
C GLY A 117 18.45 29.50 -26.94
N GLY A 118 17.26 29.92 -27.37
CA GLY A 118 16.83 31.31 -27.24
C GLY A 118 16.60 31.70 -25.77
N ALA A 119 16.79 32.97 -25.42
CA ALA A 119 16.55 33.49 -24.07
C ALA A 119 15.14 33.15 -23.56
N ASP A 120 14.15 33.17 -24.45
CA ASP A 120 12.75 32.83 -24.15
C ASP A 120 12.58 31.37 -23.71
N GLU A 121 13.23 30.41 -24.38
CA GLU A 121 13.12 28.97 -24.05
C GLU A 121 13.71 28.69 -22.67
N LEU A 122 14.85 29.30 -22.38
CA LEU A 122 15.54 29.16 -21.11
C LEU A 122 14.75 29.83 -19.98
N TYR A 123 14.10 30.96 -20.25
CA TYR A 123 13.21 31.62 -19.30
C TYR A 123 11.98 30.75 -18.97
N ILE A 124 11.41 30.07 -19.97
CA ILE A 124 10.32 29.11 -19.78
C ILE A 124 10.78 27.96 -18.87
N ILE A 125 11.96 27.39 -19.12
CA ILE A 125 12.50 26.30 -18.30
C ILE A 125 12.70 26.75 -16.85
N ARG A 126 13.30 27.93 -16.63
CA ARG A 126 13.45 28.48 -15.28
C ARG A 126 12.09 28.65 -14.60
N THR A 127 11.11 29.21 -15.30
CA THR A 127 9.77 29.42 -14.75
C THR A 127 9.14 28.11 -14.29
N ARG A 128 9.29 27.03 -15.07
CA ARG A 128 8.83 25.69 -14.67
C ARG A 128 9.54 25.19 -13.42
N PHE A 129 10.85 25.36 -13.31
CA PHE A 129 11.62 24.99 -12.12
C PHE A 129 11.17 25.79 -10.88
N PHE A 130 10.99 27.10 -11.02
CA PHE A 130 10.51 27.97 -9.95
C PHE A 130 9.11 27.57 -9.46
N LEU A 131 8.18 27.31 -10.37
CA LEU A 131 6.84 26.85 -10.03
C LEU A 131 6.87 25.51 -9.30
N PHE A 132 7.73 24.58 -9.74
CA PHE A 132 7.96 23.34 -9.01
C PHE A 132 8.45 23.62 -7.58
N ALA A 133 9.51 24.42 -7.42
CA ALA A 133 10.07 24.74 -6.11
C ALA A 133 9.06 25.41 -5.16
N LYS A 134 8.13 26.20 -5.72
CA LYS A 134 7.08 26.90 -4.97
C LYS A 134 5.91 26.00 -4.56
N TYR A 135 5.49 25.08 -5.43
CA TYR A 135 4.25 24.32 -5.25
C TYR A 135 4.46 22.82 -4.97
N LYS A 136 5.69 22.36 -4.79
CA LYS A 136 6.05 20.96 -4.51
C LYS A 136 5.44 20.33 -3.26
N ASP A 137 4.95 21.11 -2.30
CA ASP A 137 4.67 20.64 -0.92
C ASP A 137 3.65 19.50 -0.83
N HIS A 138 2.74 19.39 -1.81
CA HIS A 138 1.77 18.30 -1.89
C HIS A 138 2.39 16.93 -2.27
N LEU A 139 3.44 16.91 -3.08
CA LEU A 139 4.15 15.68 -3.47
C LEU A 139 5.43 15.48 -2.66
N PHE A 140 6.10 16.56 -2.29
CA PHE A 140 7.38 16.58 -1.57
C PHE A 140 7.28 17.46 -0.32
N PRO A 141 6.50 17.03 0.69
CA PRO A 141 6.19 17.84 1.88
C PRO A 141 7.44 18.18 2.70
N ASN A 142 8.43 17.29 2.69
CA ASN A 142 9.64 17.44 3.51
C ASN A 142 10.83 18.05 2.76
N LEU A 143 10.73 18.24 1.44
CA LEU A 143 11.80 18.86 0.67
C LEU A 143 11.97 20.32 1.11
N ASN A 144 13.17 20.75 1.48
CA ASN A 144 13.36 22.14 1.87
C ASN A 144 13.41 23.02 0.61
N ARG A 145 12.68 24.14 0.60
CA ARG A 145 12.77 25.11 -0.51
C ARG A 145 14.19 25.68 -0.64
N ASN A 146 14.91 25.79 0.47
CA ASN A 146 16.28 26.27 0.47
C ASN A 146 17.25 25.33 -0.26
N ASP A 147 16.93 24.05 -0.39
CA ASP A 147 17.75 23.08 -1.14
C ASP A 147 17.65 23.32 -2.66
N LEU A 148 16.58 23.97 -3.12
CA LEU A 148 16.32 24.25 -4.54
C LEU A 148 16.77 25.66 -4.95
N LYS A 149 16.97 26.54 -3.98
CA LYS A 149 17.35 27.94 -4.21
C LYS A 149 18.68 28.09 -4.97
N PRO A 150 19.75 27.33 -4.66
CA PRO A 150 21.02 27.43 -5.38
C PRO A 150 20.87 27.20 -6.89
N ILE A 151 19.97 26.30 -7.30
CA ILE A 151 19.69 26.05 -8.72
C ILE A 151 18.98 27.26 -9.34
N ASP A 152 17.93 27.78 -8.71
CA ASP A 152 17.21 28.95 -9.26
C ASP A 152 18.13 30.18 -9.35
N ASP A 153 18.98 30.42 -8.34
CA ASP A 153 19.95 31.51 -8.34
C ASP A 153 20.93 31.39 -9.53
N ILE A 154 21.41 30.17 -9.84
CA ILE A 154 22.28 29.93 -11.00
C ILE A 154 21.52 30.07 -12.33
N LEU A 155 20.27 29.60 -12.40
CA LEU A 155 19.43 29.78 -13.59
C LEU A 155 19.21 31.27 -13.90
N VAL A 156 18.98 32.10 -12.88
CA VAL A 156 18.89 33.58 -13.00
C VAL A 156 20.19 34.13 -13.56
N GLU A 157 21.31 33.81 -12.93
CA GLU A 157 22.62 34.38 -13.30
C GLU A 157 22.99 34.02 -14.75
N ILE A 158 22.68 32.80 -15.18
CA ILE A 158 22.91 32.34 -16.55
C ILE A 158 22.02 33.10 -17.55
N LEU A 159 20.75 33.32 -17.23
CA LEU A 159 19.83 34.08 -18.09
C LEU A 159 20.27 35.54 -18.25
N GLU A 160 20.67 36.20 -17.15
CA GLU A 160 21.16 37.58 -17.17
C GLU A 160 22.43 37.76 -18.00
N LYS A 161 23.28 36.72 -18.05
CA LYS A 161 24.51 36.69 -18.87
C LYS A 161 24.22 36.33 -20.33
N MET A 162 23.16 35.56 -20.62
CA MET A 162 22.77 35.23 -22.00
C MET A 162 22.22 36.41 -22.78
N ASP A 163 21.47 37.28 -22.12
CA ASP A 163 20.93 38.51 -22.72
C ASP A 163 22.05 39.49 -23.17
N LYS A 164 23.29 39.30 -22.69
CA LYS A 164 24.45 40.18 -22.94
C LYS A 164 25.48 39.63 -23.94
N ASN A 165 25.09 38.70 -24.84
CA ASN A 165 25.96 37.97 -25.78
C ASN A 165 26.95 37.01 -25.08
N LEU A 166 26.51 35.78 -24.89
CA LEU A 166 27.28 34.71 -24.26
C LEU A 166 28.29 34.10 -25.24
N GLY A 167 29.49 34.70 -25.30
CA GLY A 167 30.67 34.00 -25.78
C GLY A 167 31.03 32.89 -24.79
N THR A 168 30.84 31.62 -25.17
CA THR A 168 31.24 30.45 -24.35
C THR A 168 32.75 30.29 -24.18
N ASP A 169 33.54 31.17 -24.80
CA ASP A 169 34.99 31.16 -24.72
C ASP A 169 35.51 31.96 -23.51
N ASN A 170 34.59 32.55 -22.74
CA ASN A 170 34.88 33.26 -21.49
C ASN A 170 34.97 32.25 -20.31
N PRO A 171 36.10 32.14 -19.59
CA PRO A 171 36.30 31.26 -18.45
C PRO A 171 35.22 31.37 -17.35
N GLU A 172 34.65 32.56 -17.16
CA GLU A 172 33.60 32.81 -16.16
C GLU A 172 32.29 32.08 -16.49
N ASN A 173 31.96 31.93 -17.77
CA ASN A 173 30.77 31.20 -18.22
C ASN A 173 30.95 29.69 -18.01
N LEU A 174 32.17 29.19 -18.15
CA LEU A 174 32.51 27.79 -17.94
C LEU A 174 32.33 27.40 -16.46
N GLY A 175 32.84 28.23 -15.54
CA GLY A 175 32.68 28.01 -14.09
C GLY A 175 31.22 28.03 -13.63
N LEU A 176 30.37 28.84 -14.26
CA LEU A 176 28.92 28.82 -13.97
C LEU A 176 28.22 27.57 -14.43
N VAL A 177 28.57 27.05 -15.61
CA VAL A 177 28.01 25.80 -16.13
C VAL A 177 28.43 24.62 -15.27
N GLU A 178 29.68 24.58 -14.80
CA GLU A 178 30.17 23.56 -13.87
C GLU A 178 29.43 23.64 -12.52
N LYS A 179 29.24 24.85 -11.99
CA LYS A 179 28.48 25.07 -10.76
C LYS A 179 27.03 24.62 -10.92
N PHE A 180 26.39 24.94 -12.05
CA PHE A 180 25.04 24.47 -12.37
C PHE A 180 24.96 22.93 -12.35
N GLN A 181 25.87 22.26 -13.06
CA GLN A 181 25.90 20.81 -13.13
C GLN A 181 26.09 20.16 -11.74
N LYS A 182 26.94 20.75 -10.90
CA LYS A 182 27.13 20.31 -9.52
C LYS A 182 25.85 20.41 -8.69
N GLU A 183 25.14 21.53 -8.77
CA GLU A 183 23.89 21.71 -8.04
C GLU A 183 22.76 20.82 -8.58
N VAL A 184 22.68 20.61 -9.89
CA VAL A 184 21.74 19.64 -10.50
C VAL A 184 22.01 18.21 -10.00
N ASN A 185 23.28 17.80 -9.89
CA ASN A 185 23.64 16.50 -9.31
C ASN A 185 23.23 16.39 -7.83
N SER A 186 23.41 17.46 -7.06
CA SER A 186 22.94 17.53 -5.66
C SER A 186 21.42 17.37 -5.58
N PHE A 187 20.69 18.07 -6.44
CA PHE A 187 19.25 17.93 -6.57
C PHE A 187 18.82 16.52 -6.92
N HIS A 188 19.47 15.86 -7.89
CA HIS A 188 19.16 14.46 -8.22
C HIS A 188 19.31 13.54 -7.01
N LYS A 189 20.38 13.70 -6.24
CA LYS A 189 20.60 12.91 -5.02
C LYS A 189 19.48 13.13 -4.00
N ILE A 190 19.16 14.38 -3.70
CA ILE A 190 18.10 14.74 -2.76
C ILE A 190 16.75 14.16 -3.21
N MET A 191 16.40 14.31 -4.49
CA MET A 191 15.14 13.81 -5.02
C MET A 191 15.05 12.28 -4.98
N GLN A 192 16.15 11.56 -5.25
CA GLN A 192 16.20 10.10 -5.12
C GLN A 192 15.98 9.64 -3.69
N GLU A 193 16.54 10.33 -2.70
CA GLU A 193 16.29 10.06 -1.27
C GLU A 193 14.79 10.24 -0.94
N TYR A 194 14.14 11.31 -1.43
CA TYR A 194 12.71 11.52 -1.20
C TYR A 194 11.79 10.51 -1.90
N ILE A 195 12.20 9.99 -3.05
CA ILE A 195 11.43 8.96 -3.79
C ILE A 195 11.55 7.59 -3.12
N THR A 196 12.71 7.27 -2.53
CA THR A 196 13.00 5.93 -1.99
C THR A 196 12.68 5.76 -0.51
N THR A 197 12.77 6.83 0.29
CA THR A 197 12.66 6.75 1.77
C THR A 197 11.22 6.88 2.27
N GLN A 198 10.25 7.18 1.40
CA GLN A 198 8.85 7.42 1.75
C GLN A 198 7.87 6.61 0.90
#